data_AF-A0A430SGQ7-F1
#
_entry.id   AF-A0A430SGQ7-F1
#
_cell.length_a   1.000
_cell.length_b   1.000
_cell.length_c   1.000
_cell.angle_alpha   90.00
_cell.angle_beta   90.00
_cell.angle_gamma   90.00
#
_symmetry.space_group_name_H-M   'P 1'
#
loop_
_entity.id
_entity.type
_entity.pdbx_description
1 polymer ?
#
loop_
_entity_poly.entity_id
_entity_poly.type
_entity_poly.pdbx_seq_one_letter_code
_entity_poly.pdbx_strand_id
1 'polypeptide(L)'
;LMGVGGGSGVRVLSLALFFGLLSGFTYALYYIFGKLYLPRYATPTLFLYALPVGALGLLPWVEFAPLSLRAMEALLFLGVFSTYGAYLAYYAGLKRLPATRASVVATLEPVVANLFAFLLFREVLSLWAYLGAGLVLLAVVLTVRR
;
A
#
# COMPACT_ATOMS: atom_id res chain seq x y z
N LEU A 1 -0.42 -3.44 18.00
CA LEU A 1 0.10 -2.19 18.63
C LEU A 1 -0.48 -0.89 18.03
N MET A 2 -1.16 -0.91 16.87
CA MET A 2 -1.68 0.32 16.21
C MET A 2 -3.01 0.86 16.75
N GLY A 3 -3.70 0.16 17.66
CA GLY A 3 -5.04 0.54 18.12
C GLY A 3 -5.18 1.01 19.57
N VAL A 4 -4.12 0.90 20.38
CA VAL A 4 -4.18 1.16 21.85
C VAL A 4 -3.19 2.26 22.28
N GLY A 5 -2.17 2.55 21.46
CA GLY A 5 -1.25 3.65 21.70
C GLY A 5 -1.88 4.98 21.31
N GLY A 6 -2.74 5.52 22.19
CA GLY A 6 -3.14 6.93 22.10
C GLY A 6 -1.92 7.78 21.81
N GLY A 7 -2.01 8.67 20.81
CA GLY A 7 -0.90 9.47 20.29
C GLY A 7 -0.31 10.49 21.28
N SER A 8 -0.49 10.31 22.59
CA SER A 8 -0.10 11.19 23.69
C SER A 8 1.42 11.34 23.88
N GLY A 9 2.23 10.88 22.93
CA GLY A 9 3.69 11.11 22.88
C GLY A 9 4.26 11.27 21.48
N VAL A 10 3.44 11.28 20.42
CA VAL A 10 3.93 11.41 19.05
C VAL A 10 4.18 12.89 18.76
N ARG A 11 5.44 13.31 18.81
CA ARG A 11 5.84 14.62 18.30
C ARG A 11 5.64 14.62 16.80
N VAL A 12 4.60 15.29 16.34
CA VAL A 12 4.34 15.49 14.91
C VAL A 12 5.44 16.40 14.36
N LEU A 13 6.48 15.80 13.78
CA LEU A 13 7.55 16.52 13.12
C LEU A 13 7.01 17.06 11.81
N SER A 14 7.22 18.35 11.53
CA SER A 14 6.85 18.99 10.26
C SER A 14 7.39 18.22 9.05
N LEU A 15 8.58 17.65 9.18
CA LEU A 15 9.21 16.80 8.17
C LEU A 15 8.43 15.49 7.92
N ALA A 16 7.87 14.87 8.97
CA ALA A 16 7.06 13.66 8.84
C ALA A 16 5.73 13.96 8.11
N LEU A 17 5.11 15.11 8.38
CA LEU A 17 3.93 15.57 7.65
C LEU A 17 4.26 15.82 6.17
N PHE A 18 5.38 16.48 5.90
CA PHE A 18 5.84 16.74 4.53
C PHE A 18 6.04 15.45 3.74
N PHE A 19 6.80 14.49 4.29
CA PHE A 19 7.01 13.20 3.62
C PHE A 19 5.74 12.37 3.50
N GLY A 20 4.85 12.40 4.50
CA GLY A 20 3.55 11.72 4.44
C GLY A 20 2.67 12.27 3.32
N LEU A 21 2.55 13.59 3.21
CA LEU A 21 1.80 14.25 2.13
C LEU A 21 2.45 14.01 0.76
N LEU A 22 3.77 14.10 0.68
CA LEU A 22 4.51 13.82 -0.55
C LEU A 22 4.28 12.37 -1.01
N SER A 23 4.29 11.41 -0.09
CA SER A 23 3.97 10.01 -0.37
C SER A 23 2.54 9.83 -0.86
N GLY A 24 1.56 10.48 -0.24
CA GLY A 24 0.16 10.42 -0.69
C GLY A 24 -0.01 11.01 -2.10
N PHE A 25 0.67 12.13 -2.37
CA PHE A 25 0.67 12.78 -3.68
C PHE A 25 1.31 11.92 -4.77
N THR A 26 2.49 11.35 -4.52
CA THR A 26 3.16 10.46 -5.49
C THR A 26 2.36 9.18 -5.72
N TYR A 27 1.72 8.64 -4.68
CA TYR A 27 0.82 7.49 -4.81
C TYR A 27 -0.41 7.83 -5.67
N ALA A 28 -1.02 9.00 -5.51
CA ALA A 28 -2.13 9.44 -6.36
C ALA A 28 -1.71 9.60 -7.83
N LEU A 29 -0.53 10.19 -8.10
CA LEU A 29 0.03 10.29 -9.45
C LEU A 29 0.23 8.92 -10.08
N TYR A 30 0.65 7.93 -9.30
CA TYR A 30 0.82 6.55 -9.77
C TYR A 30 -0.50 5.95 -10.30
N TYR A 31 -1.67 6.22 -9.70
CA TYR A 31 -2.96 5.81 -10.26
C TYR A 31 -3.23 6.45 -11.63
N ILE A 32 -2.96 7.75 -11.75
CA ILE A 32 -3.21 8.53 -12.97
C ILE A 32 -2.30 8.03 -14.10
N PHE A 33 -0.99 7.97 -13.85
CA PHE A 33 -0.01 7.50 -14.82
C PHE A 33 -0.18 6.03 -15.14
N GLY A 34 -0.54 5.19 -14.16
CA GLY A 34 -0.93 3.81 -14.39
C GLY A 34 -2.01 3.74 -15.46
N LYS A 35 -3.12 4.46 -15.29
CA LYS A 35 -4.19 4.47 -16.29
C LYS A 35 -3.78 5.03 -17.65
N LEU A 36 -2.84 5.97 -17.69
CA LEU A 36 -2.33 6.59 -18.92
C LEU A 36 -1.37 5.67 -19.70
N TYR A 37 -0.45 4.98 -19.02
CA TYR A 37 0.63 4.20 -19.64
C TYR A 37 0.31 2.71 -19.81
N LEU A 38 -0.55 2.12 -18.96
CA LEU A 38 -0.91 0.70 -19.04
C LEU A 38 -1.61 0.25 -20.34
N PRO A 39 -2.35 1.09 -21.07
CA PRO A 39 -2.84 0.71 -22.40
C PRO A 39 -1.71 0.54 -23.43
N ARG A 40 -0.55 1.15 -23.19
CA ARG A 40 0.58 1.22 -24.13
C ARG A 40 1.76 0.32 -23.74
N TYR A 41 1.89 0.00 -22.45
CA TYR A 41 3.02 -0.78 -21.91
C TYR A 41 2.53 -1.91 -21.01
N ALA A 42 3.18 -3.07 -21.13
CA ALA A 42 2.93 -4.19 -20.24
C ALA A 42 3.42 -3.88 -18.81
N THR A 43 2.73 -4.43 -17.81
CA THR A 43 3.10 -4.31 -16.39
C THR A 43 4.58 -4.56 -16.11
N PRO A 44 5.23 -5.63 -16.62
CA PRO A 44 6.65 -5.87 -16.36
C PRO A 44 7.57 -4.76 -16.88
N THR A 45 7.24 -4.15 -18.01
CA THR A 45 8.02 -3.07 -18.61
C THR A 45 8.03 -1.84 -17.72
N LEU A 46 6.88 -1.48 -17.12
CA LEU A 46 6.81 -0.36 -16.18
C LEU A 46 7.70 -0.61 -14.94
N PHE A 47 7.71 -1.84 -14.43
CA PHE A 47 8.49 -2.22 -13.26
C PHE A 47 9.99 -2.24 -13.53
N LEU A 48 10.38 -2.67 -14.73
CA LEU A 48 11.77 -2.66 -15.18
C LEU A 48 12.38 -1.26 -15.16
N TYR A 49 11.60 -0.22 -15.46
CA TYR A 49 12.08 1.16 -15.40
C TYR A 49 11.87 1.82 -14.02
N ALA A 50 10.73 1.60 -13.38
CA ALA A 50 10.38 2.28 -12.13
C ALA A 50 11.21 1.78 -10.93
N LEU A 51 11.44 0.46 -10.81
CA LEU A 51 12.15 -0.09 -9.65
C LEU A 51 13.62 0.34 -9.57
N PRO A 52 14.42 0.32 -10.66
CA PRO A 52 15.79 0.82 -10.59
C PRO A 52 15.87 2.31 -10.27
N VAL A 53 14.97 3.13 -10.83
CA VAL A 53 14.92 4.58 -10.52
C VAL A 53 14.61 4.79 -9.03
N GLY A 54 13.65 4.04 -8.48
CA GLY A 54 13.36 4.06 -7.04
C GLY A 54 14.54 3.60 -6.19
N ALA A 55 15.21 2.51 -6.59
CA ALA A 55 16.38 1.99 -5.89
C ALA A 55 17.54 3.00 -5.89
N LEU A 56 17.83 3.63 -7.04
CA LEU A 56 18.81 4.72 -7.15
C LEU A 56 18.44 5.91 -6.27
N GLY A 57 17.15 6.26 -6.22
CA GLY A 57 16.65 7.29 -5.32
C GLY A 57 16.83 6.97 -3.84
N LEU A 58 16.85 5.69 -3.45
CA LEU A 58 17.07 5.28 -2.06
C LEU A 58 18.55 5.13 -1.70
N LEU A 59 19.46 5.00 -2.68
CA LEU A 59 20.90 4.76 -2.44
C LEU A 59 21.54 5.69 -1.40
N PRO A 60 21.29 7.02 -1.38
CA PRO A 60 21.92 7.92 -0.41
C PRO A 60 21.54 7.63 1.05
N TRP A 61 20.44 6.90 1.27
CA TRP A 61 19.88 6.60 2.59
C TRP A 61 19.99 5.11 2.96
N VAL A 62 20.58 4.28 2.11
CA VAL A 62 20.75 2.84 2.37
C VAL A 62 22.08 2.57 3.05
N GLU A 63 22.03 1.93 4.20
CA GLU A 63 23.19 1.31 4.84
C GLU A 63 23.25 -0.17 4.44
N PHE A 64 24.30 -0.55 3.72
CA PHE A 64 24.50 -1.94 3.32
C PHE A 64 25.06 -2.76 4.49
N ALA A 65 24.31 -3.76 4.93
CA ALA A 65 24.71 -4.72 5.94
C ALA A 65 24.72 -6.15 5.36
N PRO A 66 25.51 -7.08 5.95
CA PRO A 66 25.48 -8.48 5.55
C PRO A 66 24.06 -9.06 5.66
N LEU A 67 23.57 -9.65 4.57
CA LEU A 67 22.24 -10.24 4.53
C LEU A 67 22.28 -11.67 5.06
N SER A 68 21.45 -11.96 6.05
CA SER A 68 21.17 -13.35 6.45
C SER A 68 20.26 -14.03 5.42
N LEU A 69 20.27 -15.36 5.38
CA LEU A 69 19.34 -16.14 4.54
C LEU A 69 17.87 -15.73 4.78
N ARG A 70 17.50 -15.52 6.05
CA ARG A 70 16.15 -15.09 6.42
C ARG A 70 15.80 -13.70 5.91
N ALA A 71 16.76 -12.77 5.89
CA ALA A 71 16.57 -11.45 5.30
C ALA A 71 16.38 -11.55 3.78
N MET A 72 17.15 -12.43 3.11
CA MET A 72 17.00 -12.67 1.68
C MET A 72 15.63 -13.26 1.33
N GLU A 73 15.16 -14.26 2.09
CA GLU A 73 13.83 -14.84 1.92
C GLU A 73 12.72 -13.79 2.09
N ALA A 74 12.83 -12.92 3.10
CA ALA A 74 11.89 -11.84 3.32
C ALA A 74 11.90 -10.82 2.17
N LEU A 75 13.07 -10.44 1.66
CA LEU A 75 13.21 -9.53 0.53
C LEU A 75 12.62 -10.13 -0.75
N LEU A 76 12.86 -11.42 -1.01
CA LEU A 76 12.29 -12.12 -2.16
C LEU A 76 10.77 -12.21 -2.05
N PHE A 77 10.24 -12.54 -0.87
CA PHE A 77 8.81 -12.56 -0.63
C PHE A 77 8.18 -11.17 -0.85
N LEU A 78 8.79 -10.12 -0.31
CA LEU A 78 8.32 -8.74 -0.46
C LEU A 78 8.37 -8.26 -1.92
N GLY A 79 9.45 -8.60 -2.64
CA GLY A 79 9.62 -8.21 -4.05
C GLY A 79 8.68 -8.95 -4.99
N VAL A 80 8.54 -10.27 -4.82
CA VAL A 80 7.75 -11.10 -5.75
C VAL A 80 6.27 -11.06 -5.39
N PHE A 81 5.90 -11.29 -4.13
CA PHE A 81 4.51 -11.42 -3.73
C PHE A 81 3.88 -10.05 -3.45
N SER A 82 4.45 -9.30 -2.50
CA SER A 82 3.87 -8.03 -2.05
C SER A 82 4.02 -6.90 -3.06
N THR A 83 5.12 -6.88 -3.82
CA THR A 83 5.33 -5.87 -4.87
C THR A 83 4.78 -6.39 -6.19
N TYR A 84 5.49 -7.27 -6.88
CA TYR A 84 5.13 -7.65 -8.25
C TYR A 84 3.73 -8.30 -8.36
N GLY A 85 3.41 -9.25 -7.49
CA GLY A 85 2.11 -9.93 -7.44
C GLY A 85 0.95 -9.00 -7.16
N ALA A 86 1.07 -8.15 -6.11
CA ALA A 86 0.04 -7.16 -5.80
C ALA A 86 -0.17 -6.17 -6.94
N TYR A 87 0.90 -5.72 -7.59
CA TYR A 87 0.79 -4.81 -8.73
C TYR A 87 0.14 -5.45 -9.96
N LEU A 88 0.41 -6.73 -10.23
CA LEU A 88 -0.27 -7.46 -11.29
C LEU A 88 -1.79 -7.53 -11.04
N ALA A 89 -2.19 -7.85 -9.80
CA ALA A 89 -3.59 -7.87 -9.40
C ALA A 89 -4.24 -6.48 -9.46
N TYR A 90 -3.53 -5.47 -8.96
CA TYR A 90 -3.94 -4.07 -9.00
C TYR A 90 -4.22 -3.60 -10.43
N TYR A 91 -3.29 -3.84 -11.35
CA TYR A 91 -3.46 -3.45 -12.74
C TYR A 91 -4.53 -4.24 -13.47
N ALA A 92 -4.71 -5.53 -13.15
CA ALA A 92 -5.83 -6.31 -13.66
C ALA A 92 -7.18 -5.69 -13.21
N GLY A 93 -7.25 -5.19 -11.97
CA GLY A 93 -8.39 -4.43 -11.46
C GLY A 93 -8.59 -3.09 -12.17
N LEU A 94 -7.52 -2.32 -12.36
CA LEU A 94 -7.58 -0.99 -12.97
C LEU A 94 -8.01 -1.03 -14.45
N LYS A 95 -7.74 -2.13 -15.17
CA LYS A 95 -8.26 -2.34 -16.53
C LYS A 95 -9.78 -2.53 -16.58
N ARG A 96 -10.41 -2.91 -15.46
CA ARG A 96 -11.84 -3.26 -15.37
C ARG A 96 -12.66 -2.24 -14.59
N LEU A 97 -12.01 -1.32 -13.87
CA LEU A 97 -12.66 -0.38 -12.96
C LEU A 97 -12.30 1.08 -13.29
N PRO A 98 -13.27 2.00 -13.28
CA PRO A 98 -12.99 3.44 -13.26
C PRO A 98 -12.15 3.82 -12.03
N ALA A 99 -11.30 4.84 -12.15
CA ALA A 99 -10.37 5.28 -11.11
C ALA A 99 -11.07 5.60 -9.77
N THR A 100 -12.26 6.21 -9.84
CA THR A 100 -13.09 6.50 -8.65
C THR A 100 -13.49 5.24 -7.91
N ARG A 101 -13.94 4.18 -8.61
CA ARG A 101 -14.30 2.90 -7.98
C ARG A 101 -13.07 2.17 -7.44
N ALA A 102 -11.94 2.23 -8.16
CA ALA A 102 -10.68 1.64 -7.68
C ALA A 102 -10.20 2.28 -6.37
N SER A 103 -10.28 3.61 -6.26
CA SER A 103 -9.94 4.35 -5.04
C SER A 103 -10.83 3.95 -3.85
N VAL A 104 -12.13 3.78 -4.07
CA VAL A 104 -13.03 3.29 -3.00
C VAL A 104 -12.70 1.85 -2.61
N VAL A 105 -12.41 0.95 -3.57
CA VAL A 105 -12.00 -0.42 -3.25
C VAL A 105 -10.67 -0.45 -2.49
N ALA A 106 -9.74 0.46 -2.76
CA ALA A 106 -8.49 0.58 -2.02
C ALA A 106 -8.72 0.90 -0.52
N THR A 107 -9.85 1.52 -0.16
CA THR A 107 -10.19 1.73 1.26
C THR A 107 -10.43 0.43 2.02
N LEU A 108 -10.62 -0.72 1.35
CA LEU A 108 -10.66 -2.04 2.01
C LEU A 108 -9.32 -2.46 2.61
N GLU A 109 -8.21 -1.89 2.15
CA GLU A 109 -6.86 -2.23 2.63
C GLU A 109 -6.74 -2.25 4.16
N PRO A 110 -7.13 -1.20 4.92
CA PRO A 110 -7.11 -1.23 6.39
C PRO A 110 -7.97 -2.33 7.01
N VAL A 111 -9.08 -2.73 6.37
CA VAL A 111 -9.93 -3.82 6.87
C VAL A 111 -9.22 -5.16 6.73
N VAL A 112 -8.63 -5.39 5.55
CA VAL A 112 -7.86 -6.61 5.27
C VAL A 112 -6.61 -6.66 6.14
N ALA A 113 -5.91 -5.52 6.31
CA ALA A 113 -4.75 -5.41 7.19
C ALA A 113 -5.10 -5.76 8.65
N ASN A 114 -6.21 -5.22 9.18
CA ASN A 114 -6.68 -5.55 10.53
C ASN A 114 -7.05 -7.03 10.67
N LEU A 115 -7.65 -7.63 9.65
CA LEU A 115 -7.96 -9.06 9.64
C LEU A 115 -6.69 -9.90 9.70
N PHE A 116 -5.68 -9.60 8.89
CA PHE A 116 -4.40 -10.31 8.93
C PHE A 116 -3.62 -10.03 10.23
N ALA A 117 -3.71 -8.83 10.79
CA ALA A 117 -3.15 -8.52 12.11
C ALA A 117 -3.73 -9.43 13.20
N PHE A 118 -5.04 -9.62 13.19
CA PHE A 118 -5.71 -10.55 14.09
C PHE A 118 -5.32 -12.01 13.81
N LEU A 119 -5.31 -12.47 12.54
CA LEU A 119 -5.07 -13.87 12.21
C LEU A 119 -3.61 -14.31 12.42
N LEU A 120 -2.65 -13.50 11.95
CA LEU A 120 -1.22 -13.85 11.93
C LEU A 120 -0.52 -13.47 13.23
N PHE A 121 -0.87 -12.31 13.79
CA PHE A 121 -0.19 -11.74 14.97
C PHE A 121 -1.03 -11.85 16.24
N ARG A 122 -2.26 -12.38 16.15
CA ARG A 122 -3.20 -12.53 17.28
C ARG A 122 -3.46 -11.20 18.01
N GLU A 123 -3.40 -10.08 17.27
CA GLU A 123 -3.69 -8.76 17.84
C GLU A 123 -5.19 -8.63 18.17
N VAL A 124 -5.51 -8.20 19.38
CA VAL A 124 -6.90 -7.88 19.78
C VAL A 124 -7.29 -6.53 19.17
N LEU A 125 -8.32 -6.55 18.34
CA LEU A 125 -8.86 -5.33 17.71
C LEU A 125 -9.73 -4.57 18.72
N SER A 126 -9.56 -3.25 18.76
CA SER A 126 -10.40 -2.38 19.60
C SER A 126 -11.80 -2.23 19.01
N LEU A 127 -12.77 -1.82 19.83
CA LEU A 127 -14.14 -1.52 19.35
C LEU A 127 -14.12 -0.47 18.22
N TRP A 128 -13.23 0.52 18.31
CA TRP A 128 -13.05 1.54 17.28
C TRP A 128 -12.53 0.98 15.95
N ALA A 129 -11.64 -0.03 15.99
CA ALA A 129 -11.17 -0.71 14.80
C ALA A 129 -12.30 -1.46 14.08
N TYR A 130 -13.20 -2.12 14.84
CA TYR A 130 -14.38 -2.77 14.28
C TYR A 130 -15.37 -1.78 13.66
N LEU A 131 -15.64 -0.65 14.33
CA LEU A 131 -16.52 0.40 13.80
C LEU A 131 -15.96 1.01 12.51
N GLY A 132 -14.68 1.35 12.48
CA GLY A 132 -14.01 1.86 11.28
C GLY A 132 -14.08 0.86 10.13
N ALA A 133 -13.84 -0.43 10.40
CA ALA A 133 -13.95 -1.47 9.39
C ALA A 133 -15.37 -1.61 8.83
N GLY A 134 -16.41 -1.53 9.69
CA GLY A 134 -17.80 -1.54 9.27
C GLY A 134 -18.15 -0.37 8.34
N LEU A 135 -17.68 0.84 8.66
CA LEU A 135 -17.91 2.03 7.83
C LEU A 135 -17.27 1.91 6.44
N VAL A 136 -16.05 1.38 6.38
CA VAL A 136 -15.35 1.12 5.10
C VAL A 136 -16.14 0.12 4.25
N LEU A 137 -16.54 -1.01 4.85
CA LEU A 137 -17.31 -2.04 4.14
C LEU A 137 -18.62 -1.46 3.59
N LEU A 138 -19.31 -0.64 4.38
CA LEU A 138 -20.53 0.04 3.96
C LEU A 138 -20.29 0.97 2.76
N ALA A 139 -19.24 1.80 2.81
CA ALA A 139 -18.89 2.71 1.73
C ALA A 139 -18.63 1.96 0.41
N VAL A 140 -17.85 0.87 0.47
CA VAL A 140 -17.54 0.03 -0.69
C VAL A 140 -18.81 -0.58 -1.28
N VAL A 141 -19.68 -1.16 -0.46
CA VAL A 141 -20.94 -1.76 -0.93
C VAL A 141 -21.84 -0.71 -1.61
N LEU A 142 -21.94 0.50 -1.05
CA LEU A 142 -22.73 1.58 -1.63
C LEU A 142 -22.16 2.08 -2.95
N THR A 143 -20.84 2.19 -3.08
CA THR A 143 -20.19 2.65 -4.32
C THR A 143 -20.18 1.59 -5.42
N VAL A 144 -20.06 0.31 -5.08
CA VAL A 144 -20.06 -0.78 -6.08
C VAL A 144 -21.46 -1.02 -6.64
N ARG A 145 -22.52 -0.78 -5.84
CA ARG A 145 -23.92 -0.95 -6.28
C ARG A 145 -24.45 0.20 -7.17
N ARG A 146 -23.71 1.31 -7.31
CA ARG A 146 -24.01 2.42 -8.22
C ARG A 146 -23.08 2.40 -9.41
#